data_AF-E3S044-F1
#
_entry.id   AF-E3S044-F1
#
_cell.length_a   1.000
_cell.length_b   1.000
_cell.length_c   1.000
_cell.angle_alpha   90.00
_cell.angle_beta   90.00
_cell.angle_gamma   90.00
#
_symmetry.space_group_name_H-M   'P 1'
#
loop_
_entity.id
_entity.type
_entity.pdbx_description
1 polymer ?
#
loop_
_entity_poly.entity_id
_entity_poly.type
_entity_poly.pdbx_seq_one_letter_code
_entity_poly.pdbx_strand_id
1 'polypeptide(L)'
;MRLPYIPDPPNFTNEDDKAVEQRVRKRRGEKGLIALDRTLLHAPPVADGWYISMPLSSSSSRLTPSNNPHPTEISPTQTQTVLTHPPRTPPPTSVLGAKLSAVLAYTDAMTLDVTVPDEVFAALREHFSEKEVVEITATVAAYNCVSRFLVALDVGERNAQGGPVEGGRE
;
A
#
# COMPACT_ATOMS: atom_id res chain seq x y z
N MET A 1 3.24 -9.87 15.89
CA MET A 1 2.72 -8.65 16.52
C MET A 1 3.49 -8.29 17.76
N ARG A 2 3.87 -7.01 17.89
CA ARG A 2 4.51 -6.46 19.10
C ARG A 2 3.51 -5.93 20.13
N LEU A 3 2.25 -5.74 19.74
CA LEU A 3 1.15 -5.31 20.60
C LEU A 3 0.01 -6.35 20.58
N PRO A 4 -0.71 -6.58 21.70
CA PRO A 4 -1.90 -7.40 21.69
C PRO A 4 -2.96 -6.76 20.80
N TYR A 5 -3.72 -7.52 20.03
CA TYR A 5 -4.86 -6.96 19.29
C TYR A 5 -5.96 -6.51 20.25
N ILE A 6 -6.69 -5.45 19.91
CA ILE A 6 -7.90 -5.13 20.66
C ILE A 6 -8.90 -6.29 20.60
N PRO A 7 -9.70 -6.51 21.66
CA PRO A 7 -10.78 -7.48 21.63
C PRO A 7 -11.79 -7.14 20.53
N ASP A 8 -12.46 -8.17 20.01
CA ASP A 8 -13.60 -8.03 19.09
C ASP A 8 -14.81 -8.69 19.77
N PRO A 9 -15.76 -7.92 20.31
CA PRO A 9 -15.93 -6.48 20.16
C PRO A 9 -15.00 -5.61 21.04
N PRO A 10 -14.59 -4.42 20.58
CA PRO A 10 -13.88 -3.42 21.37
C PRO A 10 -14.75 -2.87 22.51
N ASN A 11 -14.12 -2.50 23.62
CA ASN A 11 -14.79 -1.88 24.77
C ASN A 11 -14.52 -0.37 24.81
N PHE A 12 -14.97 0.37 23.79
CA PHE A 12 -14.86 1.83 23.76
C PHE A 12 -15.93 2.47 24.63
N THR A 13 -15.52 3.42 25.48
CA THR A 13 -16.45 4.22 26.31
C THR A 13 -16.85 5.52 25.63
N ASN A 14 -15.96 6.08 24.78
CA ASN A 14 -16.19 7.30 24.01
C ASN A 14 -17.05 7.03 22.76
N GLU A 15 -18.00 7.91 22.46
CA GLU A 15 -18.85 7.82 21.28
C GLU A 15 -18.09 8.06 19.96
N ASP A 16 -17.08 8.93 19.97
CA ASP A 16 -16.27 9.19 18.77
C ASP A 16 -15.49 7.94 18.34
N ASP A 17 -14.92 7.21 19.31
CA ASP A 17 -14.15 5.99 19.07
C ASP A 17 -15.05 4.86 18.54
N LYS A 18 -16.27 4.73 19.09
CA LYS A 18 -17.30 3.82 18.56
C LYS A 18 -17.68 4.18 17.13
N ALA A 19 -17.79 5.47 16.81
CA ALA A 19 -18.12 5.92 15.46
C ALA A 19 -17.01 5.55 14.46
N VAL A 20 -15.74 5.63 14.86
CA VAL A 20 -14.61 5.16 14.04
C VAL A 20 -14.73 3.65 13.82
N GLU A 21 -14.90 2.86 14.88
CA GLU A 21 -15.05 1.41 14.79
C GLU A 21 -16.16 0.99 13.82
N GLN A 22 -17.33 1.63 13.93
CA GLN A 22 -18.47 1.38 13.05
C GLN A 22 -18.15 1.69 11.59
N ARG A 23 -17.42 2.78 11.30
CA ARG A 23 -16.95 3.10 9.95
C ARG A 23 -16.04 2.00 9.41
N VAL A 24 -15.11 1.51 10.22
CA VAL A 24 -14.17 0.44 9.84
C VAL A 24 -14.92 -0.86 9.55
N ARG A 25 -15.83 -1.27 10.43
CA ARG A 25 -16.66 -2.47 10.20
C ARG A 25 -17.51 -2.36 8.95
N LYS A 26 -18.17 -1.21 8.75
CA LYS A 26 -18.97 -0.96 7.56
C LYS A 26 -18.14 -1.06 6.27
N ARG A 27 -16.90 -0.59 6.29
CA ARG A 27 -15.96 -0.71 5.16
C ARG A 27 -15.53 -2.16 4.89
N ARG A 28 -15.36 -2.98 5.94
CA ARG A 28 -14.93 -4.38 5.81
C ARG A 28 -16.05 -5.36 5.50
N GLY A 29 -17.30 -5.00 5.81
CA GLY A 29 -18.46 -5.85 5.60
C GLY A 29 -18.32 -7.18 6.33
N GLU A 30 -18.60 -8.28 5.65
CA GLU A 30 -18.59 -9.64 6.20
C GLU A 30 -17.21 -10.11 6.69
N LYS A 31 -16.12 -9.48 6.25
CA LYS A 31 -14.75 -9.87 6.66
C LYS A 31 -14.46 -9.57 8.14
N GLY A 32 -15.24 -8.71 8.78
CA GLY A 32 -14.96 -8.26 10.14
C GLY A 32 -13.66 -7.46 10.25
N LEU A 33 -13.21 -7.21 11.48
CA LEU A 33 -11.99 -6.44 11.73
C LEU A 33 -10.74 -7.31 11.46
N ILE A 34 -9.92 -6.92 10.48
CA ILE A 34 -8.66 -7.62 10.20
C ILE A 34 -7.56 -7.23 11.21
N ALA A 35 -6.44 -7.94 11.20
CA ALA A 35 -5.28 -7.68 12.06
C ALA A 35 -4.84 -6.20 12.08
N LEU A 36 -4.78 -5.56 10.91
CA LEU A 36 -4.45 -4.13 10.80
C LEU A 36 -5.50 -3.26 11.49
N ASP A 37 -6.78 -3.51 11.25
CA ASP A 37 -7.87 -2.73 11.85
C ASP A 37 -7.83 -2.84 13.39
N ARG A 38 -7.63 -4.06 13.91
CA ARG A 38 -7.49 -4.32 15.35
C ARG A 38 -6.22 -3.73 15.97
N THR A 39 -5.23 -3.39 15.14
CA THR A 39 -4.02 -2.69 15.60
C THR A 39 -4.25 -1.19 15.61
N LEU A 40 -4.84 -0.64 14.54
CA LEU A 40 -5.12 0.78 14.41
C LEU A 40 -6.11 1.27 15.45
N LEU A 41 -7.10 0.45 15.80
CA LEU A 41 -8.12 0.79 16.79
C LEU A 41 -7.60 0.87 18.24
N HIS A 42 -6.31 0.60 18.50
CA HIS A 42 -5.66 1.08 19.74
C HIS A 42 -5.59 2.61 19.82
N ALA A 43 -5.64 3.30 18.67
CA ALA A 43 -5.69 4.74 18.55
C ALA A 43 -6.75 5.13 17.50
N PRO A 44 -8.05 5.17 17.86
CA PRO A 44 -9.14 5.43 16.90
C PRO A 44 -8.98 6.70 16.06
N PRO A 45 -8.44 7.84 16.55
CA PRO A 45 -8.15 8.99 15.69
C PRO A 45 -7.14 8.69 14.56
N VAL A 46 -6.15 7.83 14.84
CA VAL A 46 -5.18 7.37 13.83
C VAL A 46 -5.86 6.41 12.85
N ALA A 47 -6.70 5.49 13.35
CA ALA A 47 -7.47 4.59 12.50
C ALA A 47 -8.37 5.36 11.52
N ASP A 48 -9.04 6.41 11.97
CA ASP A 48 -9.90 7.23 11.11
C ASP A 48 -9.11 7.94 10.01
N GLY A 49 -7.99 8.57 10.38
CA GLY A 49 -7.08 9.22 9.44
C GLY A 49 -6.48 8.24 8.42
N TRP A 50 -6.11 7.04 8.87
CA TRP A 50 -5.53 5.98 8.03
C TRP A 50 -6.39 5.64 6.81
N TYR A 51 -7.71 5.67 6.98
CA TYR A 51 -8.65 5.33 5.92
C TYR A 51 -9.05 6.51 5.04
N ILE A 52 -8.97 7.74 5.56
CA ILE A 52 -9.20 8.99 4.81
C ILE A 52 -8.00 9.30 3.90
N SER A 53 -6.77 9.13 4.42
CA SER A 53 -5.54 9.49 3.72
C SER A 53 -5.08 8.49 2.67
N MET A 54 -5.67 7.29 2.61
CA MET A 54 -5.39 6.29 1.57
C MET A 54 -6.54 6.22 0.54
N PRO A 55 -6.57 7.15 -0.44
CA PRO A 55 -7.60 7.18 -1.48
C PRO A 55 -7.47 6.06 -2.54
N LEU A 56 -6.62 5.05 -2.35
CA LEU A 56 -6.50 3.91 -3.28
C LEU A 56 -7.78 3.09 -3.46
N SER A 57 -8.85 3.38 -2.70
CA SER A 57 -10.17 2.75 -2.87
C SER A 57 -11.25 3.70 -3.40
N SER A 58 -10.95 4.97 -3.69
CA SER A 58 -11.93 5.85 -4.34
C SER A 58 -11.62 5.90 -5.83
N SER A 59 -12.59 5.49 -6.63
CA SER A 59 -12.58 5.21 -8.07
C SER A 59 -12.16 6.36 -9.02
N SER A 60 -11.38 7.35 -8.57
CA SER A 60 -11.02 8.56 -9.32
C SER A 60 -9.54 8.68 -9.72
N SER A 61 -8.61 7.93 -9.14
CA SER A 61 -7.24 7.86 -9.68
C SER A 61 -7.14 6.77 -10.73
N ARG A 62 -7.91 6.92 -11.81
CA ARG A 62 -7.45 6.43 -13.10
C ARG A 62 -6.31 7.37 -13.46
N LEU A 63 -5.07 6.89 -13.40
CA LEU A 63 -4.07 7.33 -14.37
C LEU A 63 -4.72 7.06 -15.73
N THR A 64 -5.45 8.05 -16.26
CA THR A 64 -6.31 7.85 -17.41
C THR A 64 -5.43 7.54 -18.60
N PRO A 65 -5.80 6.58 -19.45
CA PRO A 65 -5.10 6.32 -20.69
C PRO A 65 -5.25 7.56 -21.56
N SER A 66 -4.17 8.35 -21.66
CA SER A 66 -4.03 9.37 -22.68
C SER A 66 -4.22 8.71 -24.05
N ASN A 67 -5.40 8.87 -24.66
CA ASN A 67 -5.70 8.74 -26.09
C ASN A 67 -5.13 7.53 -26.87
N ASN A 68 -4.83 6.42 -26.21
CA ASN A 68 -4.31 5.23 -26.88
C ASN A 68 -5.45 4.20 -27.02
N PRO A 69 -5.81 3.75 -28.24
CA PRO A 69 -6.98 2.87 -28.47
C PRO A 69 -6.84 1.43 -27.92
N HIS A 70 -5.81 1.14 -27.13
CA HIS A 70 -5.64 -0.14 -26.46
C HIS A 70 -5.38 0.05 -24.96
N PRO A 71 -6.18 -0.57 -24.06
CA PRO A 71 -5.78 -0.67 -22.66
C PRO A 71 -4.43 -1.40 -22.63
N THR A 72 -3.40 -0.75 -22.11
CA THR A 72 -2.05 -1.33 -22.05
C THR A 72 -2.08 -2.41 -20.98
N GLU A 73 -2.40 -3.64 -21.41
CA GLU A 73 -2.39 -4.81 -20.54
C GLU A 73 -0.95 -5.02 -20.06
N ILE A 74 -0.71 -4.90 -18.75
CA ILE A 74 0.62 -5.12 -18.17
C ILE A 74 0.98 -6.58 -18.43
N SER A 75 2.06 -6.81 -19.17
CA SER A 75 2.50 -8.16 -19.52
C SER A 75 3.04 -8.89 -18.26
N PRO A 76 2.84 -10.21 -18.12
CA PRO A 76 3.48 -10.99 -17.06
C PRO A 76 5.01 -10.80 -17.00
N THR A 77 5.65 -10.60 -18.15
CA THR A 77 7.09 -10.32 -18.23
C THR A 77 7.45 -8.98 -17.59
N GLN A 78 6.62 -7.94 -17.76
CA GLN A 78 6.83 -6.64 -17.14
C GLN A 78 6.67 -6.74 -15.62
N THR A 79 5.63 -7.43 -15.15
CA THR A 79 5.42 -7.69 -13.72
C THR A 79 6.61 -8.45 -13.13
N GLN A 80 7.04 -9.53 -13.78
CA GLN A 80 8.18 -10.32 -13.31
C GLN A 80 9.46 -9.49 -13.27
N THR A 81 9.66 -8.63 -14.27
CA THR A 81 10.81 -7.72 -14.32
C THR A 81 10.80 -6.78 -13.12
N VAL A 82 9.68 -6.12 -12.82
CA VAL A 82 9.56 -5.25 -11.64
C VAL A 82 9.85 -6.01 -10.34
N LEU A 83 9.39 -7.27 -10.23
CA LEU A 83 9.58 -8.09 -9.03
C LEU A 83 11.03 -8.52 -8.79
N THR A 84 11.83 -8.70 -9.85
CA THR A 84 13.21 -9.22 -9.75
C THR A 84 14.28 -8.21 -10.08
N HIS A 85 13.91 -7.00 -10.52
CA HIS A 85 14.86 -5.96 -10.89
C HIS A 85 15.70 -5.56 -9.67
N PRO A 86 17.04 -5.53 -9.77
CA PRO A 86 17.86 -5.13 -8.65
C PRO A 86 17.68 -3.62 -8.37
N PRO A 87 17.44 -3.24 -7.10
CA PRO A 87 17.25 -1.85 -6.74
C PRO A 87 18.50 -1.02 -7.07
N ARG A 88 18.30 0.29 -7.32
CA ARG A 88 19.38 1.26 -7.64
C ARG A 88 20.17 0.94 -8.92
N THR A 89 19.59 0.14 -9.81
CA THR A 89 20.14 -0.10 -11.13
C THR A 89 19.20 0.49 -12.20
N PRO A 90 19.73 0.98 -13.34
CA PRO A 90 18.89 1.52 -14.40
C PRO A 90 17.83 0.52 -14.86
N PRO A 91 16.52 0.86 -14.82
CA PRO A 91 15.47 -0.06 -15.21
C PRO A 91 15.55 -0.47 -16.69
N PRO A 92 15.25 -1.74 -17.03
CA PRO A 92 15.37 -2.25 -18.38
C PRO A 92 14.26 -1.68 -19.30
N THR A 93 14.58 -0.57 -19.96
CA THR A 93 13.65 0.14 -20.85
C THR A 93 13.18 -0.69 -22.04
N SER A 94 13.96 -1.69 -22.47
CA SER A 94 13.57 -2.61 -23.54
C SER A 94 12.35 -3.49 -23.18
N VAL A 95 12.14 -3.76 -21.89
CA VAL A 95 11.05 -4.63 -21.40
C VAL A 95 9.91 -3.79 -20.82
N LEU A 96 10.25 -2.80 -20.01
CA LEU A 96 9.27 -1.96 -19.30
C LEU A 96 8.76 -0.79 -20.17
N GLY A 97 9.51 -0.40 -21.20
CA GLY A 97 9.30 0.88 -21.88
C GLY A 97 9.72 2.07 -21.01
N ALA A 98 9.75 3.26 -21.61
CA ALA A 98 10.29 4.46 -20.96
C ALA A 98 9.46 4.90 -19.75
N LYS A 99 8.12 4.85 -19.84
CA LYS A 99 7.21 5.26 -18.77
C LYS A 99 7.36 4.42 -17.50
N LEU A 100 7.25 3.08 -17.60
CA LEU A 100 7.36 2.20 -16.44
C LEU A 100 8.78 2.19 -15.87
N SER A 101 9.80 2.33 -16.72
CA SER A 101 11.19 2.48 -16.27
C SER A 101 11.38 3.74 -15.41
N ALA A 102 10.86 4.89 -15.84
CA ALA A 102 10.94 6.13 -15.08
C ALA A 102 10.21 6.01 -13.73
N VAL A 103 9.02 5.40 -13.70
CA VAL A 103 8.27 5.17 -12.45
C VAL A 103 9.04 4.22 -11.51
N LEU A 104 9.66 3.16 -12.03
CA LEU A 104 10.43 2.21 -11.21
C LEU A 104 11.65 2.90 -10.58
N ALA A 105 12.43 3.65 -11.38
CA ALA A 105 13.59 4.40 -10.87
C ALA A 105 13.19 5.44 -9.82
N TYR A 106 12.10 6.16 -10.06
CA TYR A 106 11.54 7.12 -9.11
C TYR A 106 11.10 6.45 -7.80
N THR A 107 10.43 5.31 -7.90
CA THR A 107 9.98 4.52 -6.75
C THR A 107 11.14 4.00 -5.91
N ASP A 108 12.21 3.50 -6.56
CA ASP A 108 13.42 3.04 -5.89
C ASP A 108 14.08 4.19 -5.11
N ALA A 109 14.27 5.35 -5.73
CA ALA A 109 14.90 6.51 -5.10
C ALA A 109 14.10 7.01 -3.87
N MET A 110 12.76 7.15 -4.01
CA MET A 110 11.89 7.53 -2.90
C MET A 110 11.89 6.53 -1.74
N THR A 111 12.14 5.25 -2.02
CA THR A 111 12.02 4.16 -1.04
C THR A 111 13.31 3.90 -0.31
N LEU A 112 14.43 3.91 -1.03
CA LEU A 112 15.74 3.48 -0.53
C LEU A 112 16.62 4.65 -0.10
N ASP A 113 16.53 5.78 -0.80
CA ASP A 113 17.43 6.92 -0.62
C ASP A 113 16.71 8.14 -0.04
N VAL A 114 15.36 8.12 0.00
CA VAL A 114 14.45 9.17 0.47
C VAL A 114 14.48 10.45 -0.38
N THR A 115 15.66 10.85 -0.83
CA THR A 115 15.90 11.95 -1.76
C THR A 115 15.90 11.41 -3.19
N VAL A 116 15.14 12.05 -4.07
CA VAL A 116 15.12 11.71 -5.50
C VAL A 116 16.14 12.58 -6.23
N PRO A 117 17.10 11.99 -6.97
CA PRO A 117 18.02 12.76 -7.81
C PRO A 117 17.29 13.55 -8.92
N ASP A 118 17.81 14.72 -9.28
CA ASP A 118 17.18 15.63 -10.25
C ASP A 118 17.00 14.96 -11.62
N GLU A 119 17.95 14.12 -12.05
CA GLU A 119 17.88 13.37 -13.29
C GLU A 119 16.72 12.35 -13.31
N VAL A 120 16.42 11.73 -12.16
CA VAL A 120 15.31 10.77 -12.03
C VAL A 120 13.97 11.51 -12.05
N PHE A 121 13.89 12.66 -11.37
CA PHE A 121 12.69 13.50 -11.39
C PHE A 121 12.44 14.07 -12.80
N ALA A 122 13.48 14.54 -13.48
CA ALA A 122 13.39 15.04 -14.85
C ALA A 122 12.88 13.95 -15.81
N ALA A 123 13.45 12.74 -15.76
CA ALA A 123 13.01 11.60 -16.57
C ALA A 123 11.53 11.23 -16.32
N LEU A 124 11.04 11.35 -15.09
CA LEU A 124 9.62 11.17 -14.78
C LEU A 124 8.76 12.27 -15.44
N ARG A 125 9.17 13.52 -15.34
CA ARG A 125 8.44 14.68 -15.90
C ARG A 125 8.36 14.69 -17.42
N GLU A 126 9.25 14.00 -18.12
CA GLU A 126 9.16 13.81 -19.58
C GLU A 126 7.94 12.98 -20.00
N HIS A 127 7.36 12.19 -19.08
CA HIS A 127 6.31 11.23 -19.39
C HIS A 127 4.98 11.51 -18.72
N PHE A 128 4.98 12.35 -17.68
CA PHE A 128 3.83 12.59 -16.80
C PHE A 128 3.62 14.08 -16.54
N SER A 129 2.35 14.47 -16.50
CA SER A 129 1.91 15.80 -16.06
C SER A 129 2.22 16.02 -14.58
N GLU A 130 2.21 17.28 -14.14
CA GLU A 130 2.45 17.62 -12.72
C GLU A 130 1.44 16.92 -11.80
N LYS A 131 0.18 16.83 -12.22
CA LYS A 131 -0.86 16.10 -11.51
C LYS A 131 -0.49 14.62 -11.35
N GLU A 132 -0.11 13.95 -12.43
CA GLU A 132 0.26 12.54 -12.41
C GLU A 132 1.51 12.28 -11.56
N VAL A 133 2.51 13.17 -11.61
CA VAL A 133 3.70 13.09 -10.75
C VAL A 133 3.31 13.18 -9.27
N VAL A 134 2.40 14.08 -8.89
CA VAL A 134 1.89 14.17 -7.52
C VAL A 134 1.15 12.90 -7.12
N GLU A 135 0.31 12.33 -8.00
CA GLU A 135 -0.41 11.08 -7.73
C GLU A 135 0.56 9.89 -7.56
N ILE A 136 1.60 9.79 -8.40
CA ILE A 136 2.67 8.77 -8.28
C ILE A 136 3.40 8.93 -6.94
N THR A 137 3.83 10.15 -6.62
CA THR A 137 4.55 10.46 -5.38
C THR A 137 3.73 10.10 -4.15
N ALA A 138 2.45 10.50 -4.12
CA ALA A 138 1.54 10.19 -3.03
C ALA A 138 1.33 8.67 -2.88
N THR A 139 1.26 7.95 -3.98
CA THR A 139 1.13 6.48 -3.97
C THR A 139 2.37 5.83 -3.34
N VAL A 140 3.57 6.17 -3.81
CA VAL A 140 4.83 5.64 -3.26
C VAL A 140 4.97 5.97 -1.78
N ALA A 141 4.71 7.24 -1.41
CA ALA A 141 4.75 7.68 -0.02
C ALA A 141 3.77 6.91 0.88
N ALA A 142 2.55 6.64 0.40
CA ALA A 142 1.55 5.89 1.15
C ALA A 142 2.00 4.45 1.42
N TYR A 143 2.51 3.73 0.42
CA TYR A 143 3.05 2.38 0.61
C TYR A 143 4.29 2.36 1.51
N ASN A 144 5.14 3.38 1.42
CA ASN A 144 6.28 3.58 2.31
C ASN A 144 5.86 3.82 3.76
N CYS A 145 4.76 4.51 4.01
CA CYS A 145 4.18 4.70 5.34
C CYS A 145 3.58 3.39 5.88
N VAL A 146 2.76 2.71 5.08
CA VAL A 146 2.09 1.46 5.49
C VAL A 146 3.09 0.36 5.82
N SER A 147 4.09 0.14 4.95
CA SER A 147 5.11 -0.88 5.19
C SER A 147 5.87 -0.64 6.50
N ARG A 148 6.27 0.61 6.76
CA ARG A 148 6.95 0.99 8.03
C ARG A 148 6.06 0.72 9.24
N PHE A 149 4.76 1.02 9.17
CA PHE A 149 3.82 0.74 10.27
C PHE A 149 3.65 -0.77 10.50
N LEU A 150 3.36 -1.52 9.45
CA LEU A 150 3.14 -2.97 9.53
C LEU A 150 4.38 -3.69 10.06
N VAL A 151 5.56 -3.38 9.53
CA VAL A 151 6.82 -4.00 9.95
C VAL A 151 7.21 -3.58 11.36
N ALA A 152 7.07 -2.30 11.73
CA ALA A 152 7.43 -1.82 13.06
C ALA A 152 6.58 -2.47 14.16
N LEU A 153 5.31 -2.76 13.88
CA LEU A 153 4.37 -3.38 14.81
C LEU A 153 4.24 -4.90 14.63
N ASP A 154 4.93 -5.48 13.63
CA ASP A 154 4.87 -6.90 13.27
C ASP A 154 3.42 -7.35 12.98
N VAL A 155 2.71 -6.53 12.20
CA VAL A 155 1.33 -6.74 11.76
C VAL A 155 1.34 -7.63 10.52
N GLY A 156 0.96 -8.89 10.71
CA GLY A 156 0.73 -9.83 9.61
C GLY A 156 1.75 -10.96 9.44
N GLU A 157 2.80 -11.09 10.25
CA GLU A 157 3.82 -12.15 10.07
C GLU A 157 3.91 -13.23 11.17
N ARG A 158 2.97 -13.30 12.13
CA ARG A 158 2.94 -14.42 13.10
C ARG A 158 1.54 -14.94 13.41
N ASN A 159 1.16 -15.96 12.66
CA ASN A 159 0.29 -17.04 13.12
C ASN A 159 0.92 -17.70 14.35
N ALA A 160 0.55 -17.28 15.56
CA ALA A 160 0.57 -18.16 16.73
C ALA A 160 -0.51 -19.27 16.62
N GLN A 161 -0.97 -19.60 15.42
CA GLN A 161 -1.66 -20.83 15.10
C GLN A 161 -0.56 -21.83 14.72
N GLY A 162 -0.30 -22.79 15.62
CA GLY A 162 0.23 -24.07 15.19
C GLY A 162 -0.66 -24.59 14.06
N GLY A 163 -0.04 -25.18 13.03
CA GLY A 163 -0.78 -25.95 12.03
C GLY A 163 -1.64 -27.01 12.69
N PRO A 164 -2.61 -27.61 11.97
CA PRO A 164 -3.51 -28.60 12.54
C PRO A 164 -2.69 -29.68 13.24
N VAL A 165 -2.96 -29.91 14.52
CA VAL A 165 -2.39 -31.03 15.26
C VAL A 165 -2.83 -32.31 14.56
N GLU A 166 -1.87 -33.02 14.01
CA GLU A 166 -2.03 -34.35 13.46
C GLU A 166 -2.52 -35.27 14.60
N GLY A 167 -3.76 -35.76 14.50
CA GLY A 167 -4.25 -36.89 15.32
C GLY A 167 -5.06 -36.60 16.58
N GLY A 168 -6.16 -35.82 16.51
CA GLY A 168 -7.15 -35.73 17.58
C GLY A 168 -8.52 -36.26 17.16
N ARG A 169 -8.85 -37.50 17.56
CA ARG A 169 -10.23 -38.01 17.61
C ARG A 169 -10.94 -37.38 18.81
N GLU A 170 -12.16 -36.90 18.60
CA GLU A 170 -13.41 -37.36 19.25
C GLU A 170 -14.61 -36.65 18.63
#